data_AF-A0A8A1V3Y4-F1
#
_entry.id   AF-A0A8A1V3Y4-F1
#
_cell.length_a   1.000
_cell.length_b   1.000
_cell.length_c   1.000
_cell.angle_alpha   90.00
_cell.angle_beta   90.00
_cell.angle_gamma   90.00
#
_symmetry.space_group_name_H-M   'P 1'
#
loop_
_entity.id
_entity.type
_entity.pdbx_description
1 polymer ?
#
loop_
_entity_poly.entity_id
_entity_poly.type
_entity_poly.pdbx_seq_one_letter_code
_entity_poly.pdbx_strand_id
1 'polypeptide(L)'
;MKAALGRAVQAYQGAVDDFDREVARLLGVNETDLRCLELLLSAERATPGELGGRLGLTTGSVTAMIDRLEKRGYLARTPHPTDRRSTLVQVTPELQERARALMMPFVEDSAAQVFARYDDEQLALVADFLDFNREVQERHTERLRAVAAPKRGSGKAGPVSA
;
A
#
# COMPACT_ATOMS: atom_id res chain seq x y z
N MET A 1 27.80 8.70 12.99
CA MET A 1 27.27 7.41 12.51
C MET A 1 25.74 7.39 12.45
N LYS A 2 25.00 7.50 13.56
CA LYS A 2 23.52 7.51 13.57
C LYS A 2 22.88 8.56 12.64
N ALA A 3 23.42 9.79 12.62
CA ALA A 3 22.96 10.84 11.72
C ALA A 3 23.24 10.57 10.22
N ALA A 4 24.27 9.76 9.91
CA ALA A 4 24.56 9.38 8.53
C ALA A 4 23.59 8.32 8.04
N LEU A 5 23.26 7.34 8.89
CA LEU A 5 22.24 6.33 8.60
C LEU A 5 20.86 6.98 8.40
N GLY A 6 20.47 7.93 9.27
CA GLY A 6 19.21 8.66 9.10
C GLY A 6 19.09 9.39 7.76
N ARG A 7 20.18 10.06 7.31
CA ARG A 7 20.21 10.69 5.98
C ARG A 7 20.14 9.69 4.84
N ALA A 8 20.80 8.54 4.96
CA ALA A 8 20.73 7.48 3.95
C ALA A 8 19.31 6.94 3.81
N VAL A 9 18.62 6.71 4.93
CA VAL A 9 17.20 6.30 4.94
C VAL A 9 16.31 7.35 4.25
N GLN A 10 16.47 8.62 4.60
CA GLN A 10 15.68 9.70 3.98
C GLN A 10 15.92 9.82 2.47
N ALA A 11 17.18 9.73 2.04
CA ALA A 11 17.52 9.78 0.62
C ALA A 11 16.96 8.57 -0.14
N TYR A 12 17.01 7.38 0.47
CA TYR A 12 16.42 6.17 -0.11
C TYR A 12 14.90 6.27 -0.21
N GLN A 13 14.22 6.75 0.83
CA GLN A 13 12.77 6.98 0.81
C GLN A 13 12.38 7.93 -0.31
N GLY A 14 13.08 9.06 -0.46
CA GLY A 14 12.82 9.99 -1.57
C GLY A 14 13.01 9.32 -2.94
N ALA A 15 14.04 8.49 -3.11
CA ALA A 15 14.26 7.76 -4.37
C ALA A 15 13.14 6.74 -4.66
N VAL A 16 12.63 6.05 -3.64
CA VAL A 16 11.47 5.16 -3.76
C VAL A 16 10.21 5.94 -4.13
N ASP A 17 9.95 7.06 -3.46
CA ASP A 17 8.79 7.91 -3.77
C ASP A 17 8.85 8.44 -5.22
N ASP A 18 10.04 8.85 -5.68
CA ASP A 18 10.27 9.31 -7.06
C ASP A 18 10.00 8.17 -8.07
N PHE A 19 10.47 6.96 -7.76
CA PHE A 19 10.25 5.77 -8.57
C PHE A 19 8.75 5.42 -8.65
N ASP A 20 8.06 5.35 -7.52
CA ASP A 20 6.63 5.04 -7.45
C ASP A 20 5.79 6.06 -8.23
N ARG A 21 6.17 7.34 -8.20
CA ARG A 21 5.50 8.37 -9.02
C ARG A 21 5.67 8.13 -10.52
N GLU A 22 6.83 7.69 -10.98
CA GLU A 22 7.02 7.35 -12.39
C GLU A 22 6.27 6.08 -12.78
N VAL A 23 6.20 5.07 -11.90
CA VAL A 23 5.37 3.88 -12.11
C VAL A 23 3.90 4.26 -12.21
N ALA A 24 3.40 5.09 -11.28
CA ALA A 24 2.05 5.61 -11.30
C ALA A 24 1.76 6.36 -12.61
N ARG A 25 2.69 7.23 -13.06
CA ARG A 25 2.57 7.97 -14.31
C ARG A 25 2.48 7.03 -15.52
N LEU A 26 3.30 5.99 -15.59
CA LEU A 26 3.32 5.03 -16.69
C LEU A 26 2.08 4.12 -16.72
N LEU A 27 1.54 3.76 -15.55
CA LEU A 27 0.25 3.09 -15.42
C LEU A 27 -0.93 4.07 -15.59
N GLY A 28 -0.64 5.37 -15.59
CA GLY A 28 -1.58 6.47 -15.69
C GLY A 28 -2.47 6.66 -14.46
N VAL A 29 -2.10 6.14 -13.30
CA VAL A 29 -2.89 6.16 -12.05
C VAL A 29 -2.38 7.23 -11.08
N ASN A 30 -3.14 7.51 -10.02
CA ASN A 30 -2.62 8.30 -8.89
C ASN A 30 -1.90 7.41 -7.87
N GLU A 31 -1.22 7.99 -6.89
CA GLU A 31 -0.43 7.26 -5.88
C GLU A 31 -1.28 6.34 -5.00
N THR A 32 -2.50 6.75 -4.63
CA THR A 32 -3.41 5.90 -3.84
C THR A 32 -3.86 4.67 -4.64
N ASP A 33 -4.12 4.87 -5.93
CA ASP A 33 -4.48 3.82 -6.88
C ASP A 33 -3.30 2.87 -7.08
N LEU A 34 -2.08 3.39 -7.29
CA LEU A 34 -0.86 2.57 -7.36
C LEU A 34 -0.70 1.73 -6.10
N ARG A 35 -0.84 2.35 -4.91
CA ARG A 35 -0.73 1.64 -3.64
C ARG A 35 -1.76 0.51 -3.55
N CYS A 36 -3.00 0.72 -4.00
CA CYS A 36 -3.99 -0.35 -4.05
C CYS A 36 -3.55 -1.53 -4.94
N LEU A 37 -2.97 -1.24 -6.11
CA LEU A 37 -2.48 -2.27 -7.03
C LEU A 37 -1.33 -3.08 -6.42
N GLU A 38 -0.38 -2.43 -5.75
CA GLU A 38 0.71 -3.12 -5.03
C GLU A 38 0.19 -4.08 -3.96
N LEU A 39 -0.79 -3.64 -3.17
CA LEU A 39 -1.39 -4.46 -2.11
C LEU A 39 -2.07 -5.72 -2.68
N LEU A 40 -2.62 -5.64 -3.89
CA LEU A 40 -3.30 -6.75 -4.58
C LEU A 40 -2.32 -7.62 -5.36
N LEU A 41 -1.24 -7.06 -5.91
CA LEU A 41 -0.13 -7.82 -6.48
C LEU A 41 0.55 -8.70 -5.42
N SER A 42 0.60 -8.24 -4.16
CA SER A 42 1.20 -9.00 -3.05
C SER A 42 0.26 -10.01 -2.38
N ALA A 43 -1.06 -9.77 -2.38
CA ALA A 43 -2.05 -10.56 -1.62
C ALA A 43 -2.98 -11.42 -2.49
N GLU A 44 -2.79 -11.43 -3.81
CA GLU A 44 -3.64 -12.01 -4.86
C GLU A 44 -5.05 -11.40 -4.96
N ARG A 45 -5.77 -11.25 -3.84
CA ARG A 45 -7.13 -10.72 -3.77
C ARG A 45 -7.47 -10.14 -2.39
N ALA A 46 -8.38 -9.18 -2.33
CA ALA A 46 -8.88 -8.60 -1.09
C ALA A 46 -10.34 -8.11 -1.22
N THR A 47 -11.06 -8.01 -0.12
CA THR A 47 -12.37 -7.36 -0.05
C THR A 47 -12.22 -5.82 -0.07
N PRO A 48 -13.25 -5.07 -0.50
CA PRO A 48 -13.24 -3.61 -0.39
C PRO A 48 -13.02 -3.10 1.06
N GLY A 49 -13.53 -3.82 2.05
CA GLY A 49 -13.33 -3.48 3.46
C GLY A 49 -11.86 -3.55 3.88
N GLU A 50 -11.17 -4.61 3.48
CA GLU A 50 -9.73 -4.77 3.74
C GLU A 50 -8.90 -3.71 3.03
N LEU A 51 -9.22 -3.39 1.76
CA LEU A 51 -8.55 -2.31 1.02
C LEU A 51 -8.76 -0.96 1.72
N GLY A 52 -9.98 -0.66 2.18
CA GLY A 52 -10.27 0.56 2.94
C GLY A 52 -9.47 0.67 4.23
N GLY A 53 -9.38 -0.41 5.01
CA GLY A 53 -8.60 -0.44 6.24
C GLY A 53 -7.10 -0.26 6.02
N ARG A 54 -6.53 -0.91 4.99
CA ARG A 54 -5.11 -0.78 4.65
C ARG A 54 -4.77 0.62 4.15
N LEU A 55 -5.59 1.15 3.24
CA LEU A 55 -5.36 2.45 2.58
C LEU A 55 -5.85 3.66 3.40
N GLY A 56 -6.58 3.45 4.50
CA GLY A 56 -7.16 4.53 5.29
C GLY A 56 -8.28 5.29 4.55
N LEU A 57 -9.00 4.60 3.67
CA LEU A 57 -10.05 5.18 2.82
C LEU A 57 -11.44 4.92 3.41
N THR A 58 -12.35 5.87 3.18
CA THR A 58 -13.78 5.66 3.45
C THR A 58 -14.37 4.66 2.45
N THR A 59 -15.49 4.01 2.81
CA THR A 59 -16.17 3.07 1.90
C THR A 59 -16.49 3.70 0.54
N GLY A 60 -16.96 4.95 0.51
CA GLY A 60 -17.23 5.66 -0.75
C GLY A 60 -15.97 5.89 -1.59
N SER A 61 -14.87 6.27 -0.94
CA SER A 61 -13.57 6.44 -1.61
C SER A 61 -13.03 5.12 -2.16
N VAL A 62 -13.18 4.02 -1.43
CA VAL A 62 -12.77 2.69 -1.89
C VAL A 62 -13.57 2.27 -3.11
N THR A 63 -14.90 2.42 -3.08
CA THR A 63 -15.75 2.09 -4.23
C THR A 63 -15.34 2.89 -5.46
N ALA A 64 -15.18 4.22 -5.32
CA ALA A 64 -14.77 5.08 -6.42
C ALA A 64 -13.38 4.75 -6.97
N MET A 65 -12.44 4.34 -6.11
CA MET A 65 -11.11 3.87 -6.52
C MET A 65 -11.21 2.58 -7.33
N ILE A 66 -11.93 1.57 -6.82
CA ILE A 66 -12.08 0.29 -7.53
C ILE A 66 -12.77 0.53 -8.87
N ASP A 67 -13.84 1.31 -8.93
CA ASP A 67 -14.56 1.59 -10.19
C ASP A 67 -13.65 2.26 -11.24
N ARG A 68 -12.80 3.20 -10.83
CA ARG A 68 -11.81 3.82 -11.75
C ARG A 68 -10.79 2.81 -12.26
N LEU A 69 -10.31 1.91 -11.40
CA LEU A 69 -9.31 0.92 -11.75
C LEU A 69 -9.90 -0.23 -12.60
N GLU A 70 -11.15 -0.64 -12.35
CA GLU A 70 -11.89 -1.56 -13.23
C GLU A 70 -12.13 -0.95 -14.60
N LYS A 71 -12.50 0.33 -14.68
CA LYS A 71 -12.67 1.05 -15.97
C LYS A 71 -11.38 1.08 -16.80
N ARG A 72 -10.22 0.98 -16.15
CA ARG A 72 -8.89 0.89 -16.80
C ARG A 72 -8.51 -0.53 -17.19
N GLY A 73 -9.32 -1.52 -16.84
CA GLY A 73 -8.99 -2.94 -17.02
C GLY A 73 -7.95 -3.46 -16.03
N TYR A 74 -7.69 -2.75 -14.92
CA TYR A 74 -6.64 -3.10 -13.97
C TYR A 74 -7.11 -3.99 -12.83
N LEU A 75 -8.37 -3.86 -12.45
CA LEU A 75 -9.00 -4.68 -11.42
C LEU A 75 -10.20 -5.44 -11.98
N ALA A 76 -10.55 -6.52 -11.29
CA ALA A 76 -11.80 -7.24 -11.48
C ALA A 76 -12.40 -7.63 -10.13
N ARG A 77 -13.72 -7.51 -10.00
CA ARG A 77 -14.51 -8.07 -8.89
C ARG A 77 -15.00 -9.48 -9.20
N THR A 78 -14.88 -10.36 -8.22
CA THR A 78 -15.45 -11.71 -8.24
C THR A 78 -16.30 -11.95 -6.99
N PRO A 79 -17.38 -12.77 -7.06
CA PRO A 79 -18.14 -13.15 -5.87
C PRO A 79 -17.24 -13.80 -4.81
N HIS A 80 -17.45 -13.49 -3.53
CA HIS A 80 -16.74 -14.18 -2.46
C HIS A 80 -17.20 -15.64 -2.38
N PRO A 81 -16.28 -16.62 -2.33
CA PRO A 81 -16.64 -18.05 -2.45
C PRO A 81 -17.54 -18.56 -1.32
N THR A 82 -17.47 -17.94 -0.14
CA THR A 82 -18.23 -18.37 1.05
C THR A 82 -19.21 -17.32 1.56
N ASP A 83 -19.15 -16.07 1.09
CA ASP A 83 -20.02 -14.99 1.54
C ASP A 83 -20.74 -14.35 0.35
N ARG A 84 -22.00 -14.73 0.14
CA ARG A 84 -22.79 -14.27 -0.99
C ARG A 84 -23.07 -12.76 -0.99
N ARG A 85 -22.83 -12.06 0.13
CA ARG A 85 -23.00 -10.60 0.24
C ARG A 85 -21.70 -9.84 -0.01
N SER A 86 -20.58 -10.53 -0.18
CA SER A 86 -19.26 -9.93 -0.34
C SER A 86 -18.67 -10.18 -1.73
N THR A 87 -17.72 -9.33 -2.11
CA THR A 87 -16.94 -9.45 -3.35
C THR A 87 -15.46 -9.40 -3.00
N LEU A 88 -14.68 -10.10 -3.81
CA LEU A 88 -13.22 -10.01 -3.83
C LEU A 88 -12.81 -9.17 -5.02
N VAL A 89 -11.76 -8.39 -4.83
CA VAL A 89 -11.12 -7.56 -5.85
C VAL A 89 -9.73 -8.13 -6.07
N GLN A 90 -9.34 -8.26 -7.33
CA GLN A 90 -8.02 -8.77 -7.72
C GLN A 90 -7.50 -8.02 -8.95
N VAL A 91 -6.19 -8.04 -9.15
CA VAL A 91 -5.57 -7.51 -10.37
C VAL A 91 -5.93 -8.37 -11.58
N THR A 92 -6.06 -7.74 -12.74
CA THR A 92 -6.25 -8.47 -14.00
C THR A 92 -4.92 -9.01 -14.54
N PRO A 93 -4.96 -10.02 -15.42
CA PRO A 93 -3.76 -10.46 -16.15
C PRO A 93 -3.09 -9.34 -16.95
N GLU A 94 -3.88 -8.40 -17.50
CA GLU A 94 -3.33 -7.24 -18.20
C GLU A 94 -2.46 -6.38 -17.27
N LEU A 95 -2.95 -6.06 -16.07
CA LEU A 95 -2.16 -5.30 -15.11
C LEU A 95 -0.93 -6.08 -14.65
N GLN A 96 -1.05 -7.39 -14.41
CA GLN A 96 0.10 -8.22 -14.02
C GLN A 96 1.23 -8.15 -15.05
N GLU A 97 0.89 -8.21 -16.34
CA GLU A 97 1.88 -8.11 -17.42
C GLU A 97 2.52 -6.73 -17.48
N ARG A 98 1.72 -5.66 -17.36
CA ARG A 98 2.26 -4.29 -17.34
C ARG A 98 3.16 -4.04 -16.12
N ALA A 99 2.72 -4.48 -14.94
CA ALA A 99 3.51 -4.36 -13.71
C ALA A 99 4.82 -5.14 -13.84
N ARG A 100 4.78 -6.36 -14.39
CA ARG A 100 5.99 -7.15 -14.69
C ARG A 100 6.92 -6.40 -15.62
N ALA A 101 6.43 -5.88 -16.74
CA ALA A 101 7.27 -5.18 -17.72
C ALA A 101 7.96 -3.94 -17.13
N LEU A 102 7.30 -3.24 -16.20
CA LEU A 102 7.88 -2.08 -15.51
C LEU A 102 8.86 -2.48 -14.41
N MET A 103 8.58 -3.54 -13.65
CA MET A 103 9.31 -3.88 -12.42
C MET A 103 10.45 -4.88 -12.63
N MET A 104 10.36 -5.77 -13.62
CA MET A 104 11.39 -6.79 -13.87
C MET A 104 12.79 -6.22 -14.08
N PRO A 105 12.98 -5.12 -14.86
CA PRO A 105 14.31 -4.52 -15.00
C PRO A 105 14.92 -4.09 -13.67
N PHE A 106 14.11 -3.53 -12.77
CA PHE A 106 14.57 -3.15 -11.43
C PHE A 106 14.98 -4.36 -10.58
N VAL A 107 14.22 -5.47 -10.68
CA VAL A 107 14.56 -6.72 -10.00
C VAL A 107 15.88 -7.30 -10.51
N GLU A 108 16.07 -7.29 -11.83
CA GLU A 108 17.30 -7.76 -12.49
C GLU A 108 18.51 -6.90 -12.08
N ASP A 109 18.38 -5.58 -12.10
CA ASP A 109 19.42 -4.65 -11.64
C ASP A 109 19.72 -4.84 -10.14
N SER A 110 18.70 -5.05 -9.32
CA SER A 110 18.87 -5.30 -7.89
C SER A 110 19.65 -6.59 -7.62
N ALA A 111 19.33 -7.66 -8.36
CA ALA A 111 20.05 -8.92 -8.25
C ALA A 111 21.51 -8.78 -8.70
N ALA A 112 21.76 -8.14 -9.84
CA ALA A 112 23.09 -7.99 -10.41
C ALA A 112 24.00 -7.03 -9.63
N GLN A 113 23.44 -5.99 -9.01
CA GLN A 113 24.22 -4.88 -8.46
C GLN A 113 24.07 -4.71 -6.95
N VAL A 114 22.85 -4.80 -6.42
CA VAL A 114 22.60 -4.56 -4.99
C VAL A 114 23.01 -5.77 -4.18
N PHE A 115 22.50 -6.96 -4.51
CA PHE A 115 22.80 -8.16 -3.73
C PHE A 115 24.23 -8.67 -3.93
N ALA A 116 24.82 -8.46 -5.11
CA ALA A 116 26.22 -8.80 -5.35
C ALA A 116 27.23 -7.94 -4.55
N ARG A 117 26.79 -6.82 -3.96
CA ARG A 117 27.65 -5.91 -3.20
C ARG A 117 27.88 -6.35 -1.75
N TYR A 118 26.97 -7.15 -1.21
CA TYR A 118 26.95 -7.50 0.21
C TYR A 118 27.06 -9.01 0.39
N ASP A 119 27.66 -9.43 1.50
CA ASP A 119 27.63 -10.84 1.91
C ASP A 119 26.31 -11.18 2.63
N ASP A 120 26.09 -12.47 2.88
CA ASP A 120 24.85 -12.96 3.49
C ASP A 120 24.62 -12.41 4.91
N GLU A 121 25.69 -12.17 5.69
CA GLU A 121 25.59 -11.63 7.04
C GLU A 121 25.14 -10.16 7.00
N GLN A 122 25.70 -9.38 6.06
CA GLN A 122 25.31 -8.01 5.81
C GLN A 122 23.87 -7.91 5.29
N LEU A 123 23.47 -8.79 4.36
CA LEU A 123 22.09 -8.84 3.86
C LEU A 123 21.12 -9.20 4.98
N ALA A 124 21.46 -10.14 5.86
CA ALA A 124 20.65 -10.48 7.02
C ALA A 124 20.50 -9.30 7.99
N LEU A 125 21.59 -8.55 8.24
CA LEU A 125 21.55 -7.33 9.05
C LEU A 125 20.68 -6.23 8.42
N VAL A 126 20.77 -6.04 7.09
CA VAL A 126 19.95 -5.06 6.37
C VAL A 126 18.48 -5.45 6.41
N ALA A 127 18.15 -6.74 6.22
CA ALA A 127 16.79 -7.24 6.32
C ALA A 127 16.21 -6.99 7.72
N ASP A 128 16.93 -7.37 8.79
CA ASP A 128 16.53 -7.10 10.17
C ASP A 128 16.29 -5.61 10.43
N PHE A 129 17.22 -4.76 9.97
CA PHE A 129 17.07 -3.30 10.09
C PHE A 129 15.82 -2.77 9.40
N LEU A 130 15.52 -3.23 8.17
CA LEU A 130 14.36 -2.80 7.40
C LEU A 130 13.05 -3.29 8.02
N ASP A 131 13.00 -4.54 8.48
CA ASP A 131 11.83 -5.10 9.16
C ASP A 131 11.53 -4.38 10.47
N PHE A 132 12.55 -4.13 11.29
CA PHE A 132 12.38 -3.37 12.52
C PHE A 132 11.90 -1.93 12.23
N ASN A 133 12.42 -1.28 11.20
CA ASN A 133 11.95 0.05 10.80
C ASN A 133 10.49 0.02 10.33
N ARG A 134 10.10 -0.99 9.54
CA ARG A 134 8.71 -1.19 9.09
C ARG A 134 7.77 -1.33 10.29
N GLU A 135 8.10 -2.17 11.26
CA GLU A 135 7.28 -2.36 12.48
C GLU A 135 7.15 -1.08 13.32
N VAL A 136 8.22 -0.28 13.42
CA VAL A 136 8.17 1.02 14.09
C VAL A 136 7.23 1.98 13.36
N GLN A 137 7.30 2.03 12.03
CA GLN A 137 6.44 2.89 11.20
C GLN A 137 4.97 2.46 11.24
N GLU A 138 4.68 1.16 11.19
CA GLU A 138 3.32 0.61 11.27
C GLU A 138 2.66 1.00 12.59
N ARG A 139 3.34 0.77 13.72
CA ARG A 139 2.86 1.20 15.05
C ARG A 139 2.65 2.71 15.13
N HIS A 140 3.53 3.51 14.52
CA HIS A 140 3.37 4.95 14.52
C HIS A 140 2.20 5.41 13.63
N THR A 141 1.97 4.74 12.51
CA THR A 141 0.84 5.00 11.61
C THR A 141 -0.49 4.76 12.32
N GLU A 142 -0.62 3.68 13.08
CA GLU A 142 -1.81 3.42 13.91
C GLU A 142 -2.03 4.52 14.95
N ARG A 143 -0.96 4.99 15.60
CA ARG A 143 -1.03 6.11 16.53
C ARG A 143 -1.51 7.40 15.86
N LEU A 144 -1.01 7.72 14.66
CA LEU A 144 -1.43 8.90 13.90
C LEU A 144 -2.91 8.82 13.49
N ARG A 145 -3.37 7.64 13.06
CA ARG A 145 -4.79 7.38 12.74
C ARG A 145 -5.69 7.58 13.96
N ALA A 146 -5.25 7.15 15.14
CA ALA A 146 -5.99 7.34 16.39
C ALA A 146 -6.11 8.83 16.79
N VAL A 147 -5.12 9.67 16.46
CA VAL A 147 -5.19 11.12 16.67
C VAL A 147 -6.21 11.77 15.71
N ALA A 148 -6.27 11.31 14.46
CA ALA A 148 -7.13 11.87 13.43
C ALA A 148 -8.62 11.48 13.57
N ALA A 149 -8.96 10.45 14.36
CA ALA A 149 -10.34 10.04 14.57
C ALA A 149 -11.09 11.06 15.45
N PRO A 150 -12.19 11.69 14.99
CA PRO A 150 -12.95 12.59 15.84
C PRO A 150 -13.49 11.84 17.06
N LYS A 151 -13.40 12.45 18.25
CA LYS A 151 -14.14 12.00 19.44
C LYS A 151 -15.61 11.89 19.04
N ARG A 152 -16.15 10.67 18.92
CA ARG A 152 -17.59 10.47 18.75
C ARG A 152 -18.29 11.19 19.90
N GLY A 153 -18.90 12.33 19.59
CA GLY A 153 -19.59 13.16 20.56
C GLY A 153 -20.66 12.34 21.26
N SER A 154 -20.58 12.28 22.58
CA SER A 154 -21.67 11.89 23.47
C SER A 154 -22.83 12.88 23.29
N GLY A 155 -23.67 12.64 22.29
CA GLY A 155 -24.88 13.40 22.03
C GLY A 155 -26.11 12.55 22.29
N LYS A 156 -26.71 12.70 23.48
CA LYS A 156 -28.16 12.98 23.70
C LYS A 156 -28.57 12.70 25.15
N ALA A 157 -28.87 13.78 25.88
CA ALA A 157 -30.06 13.87 26.71
C ALA A 157 -30.62 15.28 26.50
N GLY A 158 -31.64 15.37 25.64
CA GLY A 158 -32.48 16.56 25.48
C GLY A 158 -33.41 16.72 26.69
N PRO A 159 -34.10 17.87 26.79
CA PRO A 159 -34.49 18.46 28.06
C PRO A 159 -35.72 17.79 28.68
N VAL A 160 -35.75 17.77 30.02
CA VAL A 160 -36.96 17.52 30.81
C VAL A 160 -37.81 18.79 30.74
N SER A 161 -38.93 18.73 30.02
CA SER A 161 -40.00 19.73 30.12
C SER A 161 -40.86 19.43 31.36
N ALA A 162 -41.17 20.50 32.09
CA ALA A 162 -42.10 20.55 33.22
C ALA A 162 -43.57 20.44 32.76
#